data_AF-A0A535KUF9-F1
#
_entry.id   AF-A0A535KUF9-F1
#
_cell.length_a   1.000
_cell.length_b   1.000
_cell.length_c   1.000
_cell.angle_alpha   90.00
_cell.angle_beta   90.00
_cell.angle_gamma   90.00
#
_symmetry.space_group_name_H-M   'P 1'
#
loop_
_entity.id
_entity.type
_entity.pdbx_description
1 polymer ?
#
loop_
_entity_poly.entity_id
_entity_poly.type
_entity_poly.pdbx_seq_one_letter_code
_entity_poly.pdbx_strand_id
1 'polypeptide(L)'
;MVYVYLALKFIHIAAAITAVGSNITYGVWNVRAQSDSGQLGFALKGIKFIDDRIANPAYAVLLVTGLLMVFINRWPITSLWIVLALILFAALAVLAFRVYSPLL
;
A
#
# COMPACT_ATOMS: atom_id res chain seq x y z
N MET A 1 16.78 16.05 -15.81
CA MET A 1 16.32 15.68 -14.46
C MET A 1 14.81 15.83 -14.25
N VAL A 2 14.14 16.86 -14.80
CA VAL A 2 12.68 17.06 -14.66
C VAL A 2 11.85 15.83 -15.07
N TYR A 3 12.13 15.22 -16.23
CA TYR A 3 11.39 14.05 -16.71
C TYR A 3 11.51 12.82 -15.79
N VAL A 4 12.68 12.58 -15.19
CA VAL A 4 12.89 11.49 -14.23
C VAL A 4 12.06 11.71 -12.98
N TYR A 5 12.08 12.93 -12.45
CA TYR A 5 11.25 13.28 -11.30
C TYR A 5 9.75 13.16 -11.60
N LEU A 6 9.29 13.61 -12.77
CA LEU A 6 7.89 13.48 -13.18
C LEU A 6 7.47 12.00 -13.32
N ALA A 7 8.33 11.16 -13.90
CA ALA A 7 8.08 9.73 -13.99
C ALA A 7 8.00 9.07 -12.61
N LEU A 8 8.94 9.38 -11.71
CA LEU A 8 8.92 8.89 -10.33
C LEU A 8 7.66 9.33 -9.59
N LYS A 9 7.27 10.61 -9.72
CA LYS A 9 6.06 11.14 -9.11
C LYS A 9 4.80 10.45 -9.64
N PHE A 10 4.72 10.22 -10.95
CA PHE A 10 3.61 9.49 -11.56
C PHE A 10 3.52 8.05 -11.02
N ILE A 11 4.63 7.31 -11.02
CA ILE A 11 4.69 5.93 -10.51
C ILE A 11 4.34 5.90 -9.02
N HIS A 12 4.86 6.84 -8.23
CA HIS A 12 4.59 6.96 -6.81
C HIS A 12 3.09 7.15 -6.53
N ILE A 13 2.44 8.08 -7.23
CA ILE A 13 1.00 8.34 -7.07
C ILE A 13 0.17 7.15 -7.54
N ALA A 14 0.53 6.53 -8.68
CA ALA A 14 -0.17 5.34 -9.17
C ALA A 14 -0.06 4.16 -8.19
N ALA A 15 1.12 3.96 -7.59
CA ALA A 15 1.35 2.96 -6.55
C ALA A 15 0.54 3.26 -5.28
N ALA A 16 0.47 4.53 -4.86
CA ALA A 16 -0.34 4.95 -3.71
C ALA A 16 -1.83 4.62 -3.93
N ILE A 17 -2.37 4.99 -5.08
CA ILE A 17 -3.77 4.74 -5.45
C ILE A 17 -4.05 3.23 -5.51
N THR A 18 -3.14 2.46 -6.11
CA THR A 18 -3.28 1.01 -6.24
C THR A 18 -3.27 0.35 -4.86
N ALA A 19 -2.28 0.65 -4.01
CA ALA A 19 -2.15 0.05 -2.69
C ALA A 19 -3.33 0.40 -1.76
N VAL A 20 -3.65 1.69 -1.65
CA VAL A 20 -4.73 2.15 -0.76
C VAL A 20 -6.10 1.74 -1.32
N GLY A 21 -6.30 1.85 -2.64
CA GLY A 21 -7.54 1.45 -3.30
C GLY A 21 -7.83 -0.04 -3.14
N SER A 22 -6.83 -0.90 -3.32
CA SER A 22 -6.95 -2.34 -3.04
C SER A 22 -7.38 -2.57 -1.59
N ASN A 23 -6.68 -1.99 -0.61
CA ASN A 23 -6.99 -2.21 0.81
C ASN A 23 -8.41 -1.74 1.20
N ILE A 24 -8.89 -0.63 0.63
CA ILE A 24 -10.27 -0.16 0.87
C ILE A 24 -11.30 -1.19 0.40
N THR A 25 -11.04 -1.86 -0.72
CA THR A 25 -11.98 -2.85 -1.27
C THR A 25 -12.09 -4.12 -0.44
N TYR A 26 -11.08 -4.45 0.39
CA TYR A 26 -11.12 -5.64 1.27
C TYR A 26 -12.30 -5.59 2.23
N GLY A 27 -12.58 -4.42 2.83
CA GLY A 27 -13.72 -4.23 3.72
C GLY A 27 -15.04 -4.46 3.00
N VAL A 28 -15.18 -3.97 1.77
CA VAL A 28 -16.38 -4.16 0.95
C VAL A 28 -16.59 -5.65 0.65
N TRP A 29 -15.53 -6.37 0.26
CA TRP A 29 -15.60 -7.79 -0.04
C TRP A 29 -15.95 -8.62 1.19
N ASN A 30 -15.33 -8.32 2.33
CA ASN A 30 -15.64 -8.98 3.60
C ASN A 30 -17.09 -8.76 4.05
N VAL A 31 -17.61 -7.53 3.96
CA VAL A 31 -19.00 -7.23 4.35
C VAL A 31 -19.99 -7.95 3.43
N ARG A 32 -19.74 -7.94 2.11
CA ARG A 32 -20.65 -8.55 1.14
C ARG A 32 -20.62 -10.08 1.17
N ALA A 33 -19.49 -10.69 1.49
CA ALA A 33 -19.37 -12.15 1.51
C ALA A 33 -19.82 -12.78 2.85
N GLN A 34 -19.97 -11.99 3.92
CA GLN A 34 -20.42 -12.50 5.22
C GLN A 34 -21.85 -13.04 5.22
N SER A 35 -22.72 -12.54 4.34
CA SER A 35 -24.11 -12.99 4.26
C SER A 35 -24.31 -14.34 3.57
N ASP A 36 -23.26 -14.88 2.91
CA ASP A 36 -23.32 -16.15 2.18
C ASP A 36 -22.03 -16.95 2.44
N SER A 37 -22.15 -18.00 3.26
CA SER A 37 -21.02 -18.86 3.63
C SER A 37 -20.38 -19.57 2.44
N GLY A 38 -21.10 -19.74 1.33
CA GLY A 38 -20.57 -20.28 0.08
C GLY A 38 -19.60 -19.33 -0.63
N GLN A 39 -19.75 -18.01 -0.44
CA GLN A 39 -18.92 -16.99 -1.08
C GLN A 39 -17.75 -16.52 -0.23
N LEU A 40 -17.82 -16.69 1.09
CA LEU A 40 -16.80 -16.24 2.04
C LEU A 40 -15.40 -16.77 1.70
N GLY A 41 -15.27 -18.07 1.40
CA GLY A 41 -13.98 -18.67 1.07
C GLY A 41 -13.37 -18.13 -0.23
N PHE A 42 -14.20 -17.86 -1.24
CA PHE A 42 -13.73 -17.24 -2.49
C PHE A 42 -13.30 -15.79 -2.27
N ALA A 43 -14.09 -15.01 -1.52
CA ALA A 43 -13.78 -13.62 -1.21
C ALA A 43 -12.47 -13.48 -0.44
N LEU A 44 -12.26 -14.29 0.61
CA LEU A 44 -11.02 -14.26 1.41
C LEU A 44 -9.79 -14.64 0.58
N LYS A 45 -9.87 -15.67 -0.27
CA LYS A 45 -8.79 -16.05 -1.19
C LYS A 45 -8.49 -14.95 -2.22
N GLY A 46 -9.53 -14.28 -2.72
CA GLY A 46 -9.39 -13.15 -3.64
C GLY A 46 -8.73 -11.95 -2.97
N ILE A 47 -9.16 -11.58 -1.76
CA ILE A 47 -8.52 -10.54 -0.95
C ILE A 47 -7.04 -10.87 -0.73
N LYS A 48 -6.72 -12.10 -0.33
CA LYS A 48 -5.33 -12.54 -0.14
C LYS A 48 -4.51 -12.42 -1.43
N PHE A 49 -5.07 -12.82 -2.57
CA PHE A 49 -4.38 -12.68 -3.85
C PHE A 49 -4.08 -11.21 -4.18
N ILE A 50 -5.07 -10.33 -4.00
CA ILE A 50 -4.90 -8.88 -4.22
C ILE A 50 -3.84 -8.34 -3.27
N ASP A 51 -3.84 -8.77 -2.00
CA ASP A 51 -2.87 -8.33 -1.02
C ASP A 51 -1.44 -8.75 -1.38
N ASP A 52 -1.23 -10.04 -1.60
CA ASP A 52 0.08 -10.62 -1.88
C ASP A 52 0.67 -10.17 -3.23
N ARG A 53 -0.17 -9.96 -4.25
CA ARG A 53 0.27 -9.74 -5.64
C ARG A 53 0.05 -8.33 -6.17
N ILE A 54 -0.74 -7.50 -5.50
CA ILE A 54 -1.08 -6.15 -5.98
C ILE A 54 -0.74 -5.11 -4.92
N ALA A 55 -1.38 -5.17 -3.73
CA ALA A 55 -1.24 -4.13 -2.73
C ALA A 55 0.18 -4.09 -2.12
N ASN A 56 0.71 -5.23 -1.64
CA ASN A 56 2.04 -5.28 -1.02
C ASN A 56 3.17 -4.88 -2.00
N PRO A 57 3.19 -5.35 -3.26
CA PRO A 57 4.10 -4.84 -4.27
C PRO A 57 3.95 -3.33 -4.53
N ALA A 58 2.71 -2.82 -4.58
CA ALA A 58 2.48 -1.39 -4.76
C ALA A 58 2.99 -0.56 -3.57
N TYR A 59 2.85 -1.01 -2.32
CA TYR A 59 3.47 -0.36 -1.15
C TYR A 59 5.00 -0.35 -1.24
N ALA A 60 5.63 -1.42 -1.71
CA ALA A 60 7.07 -1.45 -1.92
C ALA A 60 7.51 -0.42 -2.97
N VAL A 61 6.83 -0.36 -4.11
CA VAL A 61 7.08 0.64 -5.16
C VAL A 61 6.86 2.06 -4.63
N LEU A 62 5.80 2.28 -3.84
CA LEU A 62 5.49 3.55 -3.22
C LEU A 62 6.64 4.04 -2.33
N LEU A 63 7.14 3.19 -1.43
CA LEU A 63 8.25 3.54 -0.53
C LEU A 63 9.51 3.87 -1.32
N VAL A 64 9.91 2.99 -2.24
CA VAL A 64 11.14 3.15 -3.03
C VAL A 64 11.09 4.45 -3.84
N THR A 65 9.99 4.69 -4.57
CA THR A 65 9.85 5.90 -5.38
C THR A 65 9.80 7.18 -4.53
N GLY A 66 9.18 7.12 -3.34
CA GLY A 66 9.16 8.24 -2.39
C GLY A 66 10.58 8.60 -1.93
N LEU A 67 11.36 7.61 -1.49
CA LEU A 67 12.74 7.81 -1.04
C LEU A 67 13.65 8.29 -2.18
N LEU A 68 13.48 7.77 -3.40
CA LEU A 68 14.22 8.25 -4.58
C LEU A 68 13.93 9.73 -4.86
N MET A 69 12.67 10.17 -4.77
CA MET A 69 12.32 11.59 -4.94
C MET A 69 12.94 12.48 -3.86
N VAL A 70 12.99 12.03 -2.60
CA VAL A 70 13.69 12.73 -1.51
C VAL A 70 15.18 12.86 -1.83
N PHE A 71 15.82 11.77 -2.26
CA PHE A 71 17.26 11.74 -2.55
C PHE A 71 17.63 12.64 -3.74
N ILE A 72 16.90 12.55 -4.86
CA ILE A 72 17.16 13.31 -6.08
C ILE A 72 17.02 14.81 -5.84
N ASN A 73 16.00 15.23 -5.08
CA ASN A 73 15.77 16.64 -4.78
C ASN A 73 16.54 17.13 -3.54
N ARG A 74 17.32 16.26 -2.89
CA ARG A 74 18.09 16.54 -1.66
C ARG A 74 17.21 17.14 -0.55
N TRP A 75 15.98 16.67 -0.44
CA TRP A 75 15.10 17.13 0.64
C TRP A 75 15.61 16.59 1.98
N PRO A 76 15.55 17.38 3.07
CA PRO A 76 15.85 16.86 4.39
C PRO A 76 14.84 15.77 4.74
N ILE A 77 15.30 14.53 4.95
CA ILE A 77 14.43 13.40 5.36
C ILE A 77 13.69 13.69 6.68
N THR A 78 14.22 14.60 7.49
CA THR A 78 13.65 15.08 8.75
C THR A 78 12.54 16.11 8.57
N SER A 79 12.22 16.51 7.33
CA SER A 79 11.07 17.38 7.07
C SER A 79 9.81 16.74 7.64
N LEU A 80 9.03 17.50 8.41
CA LEU A 80 7.90 16.97 9.19
C LEU A 80 6.96 16.09 8.36
N TRP A 81 6.61 16.51 7.15
CA TRP A 81 5.71 15.77 6.26
C TRP A 81 6.30 14.44 5.77
N ILE A 82 7.62 14.34 5.58
CA ILE A 82 8.31 13.09 5.22
C ILE A 82 8.32 12.15 6.42
N VAL A 83 8.66 12.68 7.60
CA VAL A 83 8.68 11.90 8.85
C VAL A 83 7.29 11.33 9.13
N LEU A 84 6.24 12.15 9.03
CA LEU A 84 4.85 11.70 9.19
C LEU A 84 4.46 10.64 8.16
N ALA A 85 4.87 10.79 6.89
CA ALA A 85 4.61 9.79 5.85
C ALA A 85 5.31 8.46 6.14
N LEU A 86 6.57 8.47 6.59
CA LEU A 86 7.32 7.26 6.95
C LEU A 86 6.75 6.59 8.21
N ILE A 87 6.34 7.36 9.22
CA ILE A 87 5.66 6.84 10.41
C ILE A 87 4.34 6.17 10.00
N LEU A 88 3.54 6.82 9.15
CA LEU A 88 2.29 6.26 8.65
C LEU A 88 2.54 4.94 7.89
N PHE A 89 3.53 4.93 7.00
CA PHE A 89 3.91 3.73 6.26
C PHE A 89 4.33 2.59 7.20
N ALA A 90 5.18 2.88 8.19
CA ALA A 90 5.61 1.89 9.17
C ALA A 90 4.45 1.38 10.05
N ALA A 91 3.55 2.27 10.46
CA ALA A 91 2.36 1.90 11.22
C ALA A 91 1.45 0.96 10.42
N LEU A 92 1.24 1.23 9.13
CA LEU A 92 0.49 0.35 8.24
C LEU A 92 1.18 -1.00 8.05
N ALA A 93 2.51 -1.03 7.88
CA ALA A 93 3.27 -2.27 7.76
C ALA A 93 3.20 -3.12 9.04
N VAL A 94 3.29 -2.49 10.22
CA VAL A 94 3.14 -3.17 11.51
C VAL A 94 1.72 -3.69 11.69
N LEU A 95 0.71 -2.90 11.33
CA LEU A 95 -0.68 -3.34 11.36
C LEU A 95 -0.89 -4.53 10.43
N ALA A 96 -0.36 -4.48 9.22
CA ALA A 96 -0.42 -5.56 8.25
C ALA A 96 0.22 -6.84 8.83
N PHE A 97 1.44 -6.74 9.35
CA PHE A 97 2.14 -7.87 9.95
C PHE A 97 1.38 -8.46 11.15
N ARG A 98 0.95 -7.62 12.10
CA ARG A 98 0.29 -8.07 13.34
C ARG A 98 -1.11 -8.61 13.12
N VAL A 99 -1.88 -8.05 12.20
CA VAL A 99 -3.27 -8.45 11.97
C VAL A 99 -3.34 -9.61 10.99
N TYR A 100 -2.56 -9.59 9.91
CA TYR A 100 -2.69 -10.58 8.85
C TYR A 100 -1.73 -11.77 8.95
N SER A 101 -0.51 -11.65 9.52
CA SER A 101 0.36 -12.83 9.69
C SER A 101 -0.22 -13.92 10.60
N PRO A 102 -1.00 -13.61 11.66
CA PRO A 102 -1.64 -14.66 12.46
C PRO A 102 -2.84 -15.32 11.77
N LEU A 103 -3.36 -14.73 10.69
CA LEU A 103 -4.56 -15.18 9.97
C LEU A 103 -4.22 -15.99 8.71
N LEU A 104 -2.93 -16.19 8.44
CA LEU A 104 -2.38 -16.89 7.27
C LEU A 104 -1.71 -18.20 7.64
#